data_AF-A0AAN4S7N7-F1
#
_entry.id   AF-A0AAN4S7N7-F1
#
_cell.length_a   1.000
_cell.length_b   1.000
_cell.length_c   1.000
_cell.angle_alpha   90.00
_cell.angle_beta   90.00
_cell.angle_gamma   90.00
#
_symmetry.space_group_name_H-M   'P 1'
#
loop_
_entity.id
_entity.type
_entity.pdbx_description
1 polymer ?
#
loop_
_entity_poly.entity_id
_entity_poly.type
_entity_poly.pdbx_seq_one_letter_code
_entity_poly.pdbx_strand_id
1 'polypeptide(L)'
;MKNFIYGLSQYYQKLGKTLQHADGIAALALRLYLVPIFWMAGTNKLMHFNDIVEWFGNSDGGLGLPFPYVMALLATTTELAGAILLTFGLLSV
;
A
#
# COMPACT_ATOMS: atom_id res chain seq x y z
N MET A 1 10.15 -1.09 -47.87
CA MET A 1 9.89 -0.28 -46.66
C MET A 1 8.63 -0.70 -45.91
N LYS A 2 7.46 -0.82 -46.57
CA LYS A 2 6.20 -1.24 -45.92
C LYS A 2 6.30 -2.56 -45.14
N ASN A 3 6.94 -3.59 -45.70
CA ASN A 3 7.09 -4.91 -45.05
C ASN A 3 7.91 -4.87 -43.75
N PHE A 4 8.87 -3.95 -43.65
CA PHE A 4 9.67 -3.75 -42.44
C PHE A 4 8.83 -3.12 -41.32
N ILE A 5 8.01 -2.11 -41.67
CA ILE A 5 7.08 -1.46 -40.74
C ILE A 5 6.02 -2.45 -40.23
N TYR A 6 5.50 -3.31 -41.11
CA TYR A 6 4.55 -4.36 -40.71
C TYR A 6 5.20 -5.39 -39.78
N GLY A 7 6.44 -5.81 -40.04
CA GLY A 7 7.20 -6.70 -39.16
C GLY A 7 7.42 -6.13 -37.75
N LEU A 8 7.77 -4.84 -37.65
CA LEU A 8 7.94 -4.14 -36.38
C LEU A 8 6.60 -4.05 -35.61
N SER A 9 5.51 -3.74 -36.30
CA SER A 9 4.17 -3.67 -35.69
C SER A 9 3.72 -5.02 -35.11
N GLN A 10 4.00 -6.12 -35.81
CA GLN A 10 3.64 -7.47 -35.38
C GLN A 10 4.42 -7.89 -34.13
N TYR A 11 5.68 -7.49 -34.02
CA TYR A 11 6.49 -7.74 -32.83
C TYR A 11 5.96 -6.95 -31.62
N TYR A 12 5.62 -5.67 -31.83
CA TYR A 12 4.99 -4.83 -30.80
C TYR A 12 3.65 -5.38 -30.31
N GLN A 13 2.77 -5.84 -31.22
CA GLN A 13 1.48 -6.40 -30.84
C GLN A 13 1.61 -7.74 -30.10
N LYS A 14 2.58 -8.58 -30.48
CA LYS A 14 2.90 -9.81 -29.74
C LYS A 14 3.40 -9.48 -28.32
N LEU A 15 4.35 -8.57 -28.19
CA LEU A 15 4.85 -8.12 -26.87
C LEU A 15 3.72 -7.56 -26.02
N GLY A 16 2.89 -6.68 -26.57
CA GLY A 16 1.73 -6.10 -25.88
C GLY A 16 0.76 -7.15 -25.35
N LYS A 17 0.41 -8.16 -26.17
CA LYS A 17 -0.46 -9.28 -25.74
C LYS A 17 0.16 -10.13 -24.63
N THR A 18 1.47 -10.35 -24.67
CA THR A 18 2.16 -11.12 -23.63
C THR A 18 2.24 -10.33 -22.32
N LEU A 19 2.53 -9.03 -22.39
CA LEU A 19 2.57 -8.13 -21.23
C LEU A 19 1.19 -7.91 -20.59
N GLN A 20 0.11 -8.00 -21.37
CA GLN A 20 -1.26 -7.88 -20.87
C GLN A 20 -1.63 -8.96 -19.83
N HIS A 21 -0.98 -10.12 -19.86
CA HIS A 21 -1.16 -11.16 -18.85
C HIS A 21 -0.39 -10.85 -17.54
N ALA A 22 0.61 -9.97 -17.63
CA ALA A 22 1.45 -9.53 -16.51
C ALA A 22 0.94 -8.25 -15.83
N ASP A 23 -0.14 -7.61 -16.33
CA ASP A 23 -0.70 -6.38 -15.76
C ASP A 23 -1.03 -6.51 -14.26
N GLY A 24 -1.54 -7.68 -13.86
CA GLY A 24 -1.86 -7.96 -12.46
C GLY A 24 -0.65 -8.28 -11.58
N ILE A 25 0.52 -8.58 -12.15
CA ILE A 25 1.70 -9.01 -11.39
C ILE A 25 2.30 -7.84 -10.61
N ALA A 26 2.35 -6.65 -11.21
CA ALA A 26 2.84 -5.45 -10.53
C ALA A 26 1.95 -5.11 -9.31
N ALA A 27 0.64 -5.12 -9.50
CA ALA A 27 -0.32 -4.89 -8.43
C ALA A 27 -0.27 -5.99 -7.33
N LEU A 28 -0.11 -7.26 -7.73
CA LEU A 28 0.03 -8.38 -6.80
C LEU A 28 1.32 -8.28 -5.97
N ALA A 29 2.45 -7.98 -6.62
CA ALA A 29 3.74 -7.84 -5.96
C ALA A 29 3.74 -6.69 -4.95
N LEU A 30 3.13 -5.55 -5.29
CA LEU A 30 2.96 -4.43 -4.39
C LEU A 30 2.12 -4.80 -3.16
N ARG A 31 1.02 -5.53 -3.34
CA ARG A 31 0.18 -6.00 -2.23
C ARG A 31 0.94 -6.96 -1.31
N LEU A 32 1.63 -7.95 -1.86
CA LEU A 32 2.41 -8.91 -1.07
C LEU A 32 3.55 -8.24 -0.29
N TYR A 33 4.10 -7.14 -0.81
CA TYR A 33 5.09 -6.33 -0.10
C TYR A 33 4.45 -5.48 1.01
N LEU A 34 3.32 -4.82 0.75
CA LEU A 34 2.70 -3.89 1.69
C LEU A 34 1.95 -4.56 2.84
N VAL A 35 1.31 -5.72 2.62
CA VAL A 35 0.59 -6.48 3.67
C VAL A 35 1.44 -6.72 4.93
N PRO A 36 2.64 -7.32 4.85
CA PRO A 36 3.45 -7.57 6.04
C PRO A 36 3.96 -6.28 6.70
N ILE A 37 4.18 -5.22 5.92
CA ILE A 37 4.61 -3.92 6.44
C ILE A 37 3.49 -3.28 7.26
N PHE A 38 2.27 -3.24 6.72
CA PHE A 38 1.11 -2.67 7.39
C PHE A 38 0.73 -3.49 8.63
N TRP A 39 0.83 -4.81 8.53
CA TRP A 39 0.61 -5.71 9.66
C TRP A 39 1.62 -5.48 10.79
N MET A 40 2.91 -5.41 10.45
CA MET A 40 3.97 -5.18 11.43
C MET A 40 3.88 -3.77 12.03
N ALA A 41 3.62 -2.74 11.22
CA ALA A 41 3.43 -1.38 11.70
C ALA A 41 2.21 -1.29 12.63
N GLY A 42 1.06 -1.82 12.21
CA GLY A 42 -0.18 -1.77 12.97
C GLY A 42 -0.11 -2.54 14.29
N THR A 43 0.50 -3.73 14.31
CA THR A 43 0.68 -4.50 15.55
C THR A 43 1.67 -3.83 16.51
N ASN A 44 2.75 -3.22 16.01
CA ASN A 44 3.63 -2.38 16.82
C ASN A 44 2.90 -1.18 17.41
N LYS A 45 2.06 -0.49 16.61
CA LYS A 45 1.25 0.64 17.10
C LYS A 45 0.23 0.22 18.15
N LEU A 46 -0.36 -0.97 18.02
CA LEU A 46 -1.25 -1.52 19.06
C LEU A 46 -0.51 -1.79 20.36
N MET A 47 0.69 -2.37 20.30
CA MET A 47 1.49 -2.67 21.50
C MET A 47 1.93 -1.40 22.22
N HIS A 48 2.26 -0.35 21.47
CA HIS A 48 2.73 0.93 21.99
C HIS A 48 1.68 2.05 21.86
N PHE A 49 0.40 1.69 21.99
CA PHE A 49 -0.69 2.62 21.68
C PHE A 49 -0.67 3.87 22.57
N ASN A 50 -0.41 3.70 23.87
CA ASN A 50 -0.34 4.81 24.82
C ASN A 50 0.79 5.79 24.48
N ASP A 51 1.96 5.27 24.08
CA ASP A 51 3.11 6.09 23.67
C ASP A 51 2.78 6.92 22.42
N ILE A 52 1.98 6.36 21.51
CA ILE A 52 1.50 7.06 20.30
C ILE A 52 0.50 8.15 20.67
N VAL A 53 -0.44 7.88 21.59
CA VAL A 53 -1.38 8.89 22.10
C VAL A 53 -0.61 10.05 22.74
N GLU A 54 0.40 9.75 23.56
CA GLU A 54 1.25 10.76 24.19
C GLU A 54 2.00 11.58 23.14
N TRP A 55 2.60 10.92 22.14
CA TRP A 55 3.27 11.60 21.04
C TRP A 55 2.32 12.48 20.20
N PHE A 56 1.08 12.05 19.97
CA PHE A 56 0.09 12.88 19.27
C PHE A 56 -0.31 14.12 20.07
N GLY A 57 -0.36 14.04 21.40
CA GLY A 57 -0.84 15.12 22.27
C GLY A 57 0.24 16.07 22.79
N ASN A 58 1.50 15.66 22.78
CA ASN A 58 2.61 16.46 23.30
C ASN A 58 2.96 17.62 22.36
N SER A 59 2.93 18.86 22.85
CA SER A 59 3.26 20.09 22.09
C SER A 59 4.76 20.40 22.02
N ASP A 60 5.55 19.84 22.93
CA ASP A 60 6.95 20.22 23.13
C ASP A 60 7.91 19.25 22.42
N GLY A 61 7.47 18.03 22.13
CA GLY A 61 8.24 17.00 21.42
C GLY A 61 7.41 16.04 20.57
N GLY A 62 6.10 16.29 20.47
CA GLY A 62 5.16 15.49 19.69
C GLY A 62 4.44 16.32 18.63
N LEU A 63 3.30 15.82 18.17
CA LEU A 63 2.52 16.46 17.11
C LEU A 63 1.61 17.59 17.61
N GLY A 64 1.36 17.66 18.93
CA GLY A 64 0.55 18.71 19.56
C GLY A 64 -0.91 18.80 19.08
N LEU A 65 -1.50 17.69 18.64
CA LEU A 65 -2.84 17.67 18.06
C LEU A 65 -3.95 17.56 19.11
N PRO A 66 -5.12 18.18 18.87
CA PRO A 66 -6.31 17.95 19.68
C PRO A 66 -6.84 16.51 19.49
N PHE A 67 -7.45 15.95 20.54
CA PHE A 67 -8.01 14.59 20.56
C PHE A 67 -6.99 13.48 20.18
N PRO A 68 -5.83 13.39 20.86
CA PRO A 68 -4.76 12.47 20.50
C PRO A 68 -5.15 10.99 20.52
N TYR A 69 -6.07 10.62 21.42
CA TYR A 69 -6.60 9.25 21.50
C TYR A 69 -7.34 8.84 20.22
N VAL A 70 -8.16 9.75 19.68
CA VAL A 70 -8.90 9.50 18.43
C VAL A 70 -7.93 9.40 17.26
N MET A 71 -6.92 10.29 17.20
CA MET A 71 -5.91 10.27 16.14
C MET A 71 -5.09 8.97 16.15
N ALA A 72 -4.60 8.56 17.32
CA ALA A 72 -3.86 7.30 17.48
C ALA A 72 -4.71 6.09 17.09
N LEU A 73 -5.99 6.09 17.48
CA LEU A 73 -6.94 5.03 17.14
C LEU A 73 -7.17 4.96 15.63
N LEU A 74 -7.42 6.10 14.98
CA LEU A 74 -7.60 6.16 13.53
C LEU A 74 -6.34 5.71 12.79
N ALA A 75 -5.16 6.16 13.19
CA ALA A 75 -3.89 5.75 12.59
C ALA A 75 -3.68 4.23 12.69
N THR A 76 -3.85 3.68 13.89
CA THR A 76 -3.63 2.25 14.16
C THR A 76 -4.65 1.38 13.44
N THR A 77 -5.94 1.76 13.48
CA THR A 77 -7.01 1.01 12.80
C THR A 77 -6.89 1.10 11.29
N THR A 78 -6.47 2.23 10.73
CA THR A 78 -6.26 2.38 9.28
C THR A 78 -5.14 1.48 8.78
N GLU A 79 -4.05 1.33 9.54
CA GLU A 79 -2.95 0.44 9.16
C GLU A 79 -3.36 -1.04 9.20
N LEU A 80 -4.06 -1.47 10.25
CA LEU A 80 -4.53 -2.85 10.37
C LEU A 80 -5.63 -3.18 9.36
N ALA A 81 -6.60 -2.28 9.19
CA ALA A 81 -7.64 -2.42 8.18
C ALA A 81 -7.03 -2.42 6.77
N GLY A 82 -6.05 -1.55 6.52
CA GLY A 82 -5.27 -1.53 5.29
C GLY A 82 -4.57 -2.87 5.01
N ALA A 83 -3.93 -3.48 6.01
CA ALA A 83 -3.32 -4.80 5.88
C ALA A 83 -4.35 -5.88 5.48
N ILE A 84 -5.52 -5.87 6.11
CA ILE A 84 -6.62 -6.80 5.82
C ILE A 84 -7.15 -6.58 4.40
N LEU A 85 -7.45 -5.34 4.03
CA LEU A 85 -7.98 -4.97 2.71
C LEU A 85 -7.00 -5.30 1.58
N LEU A 86 -5.70 -5.09 1.80
CA LEU A 86 -4.63 -5.46 0.85
C LEU A 86 -4.53 -6.98 0.69
N THR A 87 -4.69 -7.74 1.78
CA THR A 87 -4.68 -9.21 1.75
C THR A 87 -5.81 -9.76 0.88
N PHE A 88 -7.02 -9.21 1.01
CA PHE A 88 -8.16 -9.61 0.17
C PHE A 88 -8.19 -8.94 -1.20
N GLY A 89 -7.24 -8.04 -1.48
CA GLY A 89 -7.16 -7.33 -2.75
C GLY A 89 -8.30 -6.33 -3.00
N LEU A 90 -9.00 -5.92 -1.95
CA LEU A 90 -10.09 -4.92 -1.98
C LEU A 90 -9.55 -3.49 -2.12
N LEU A 91 -8.29 -3.27 -1.75
CA LEU A 91 -7.53 -2.06 -2.06
C LEU A 91 -6.63 -2.36 -3.27
N SER A 92 -7.19 -2.25 -4.48
CA SER A 92 -6.45 -2.48 -5.72
C SER A 92 -5.88 -1.18 -6.28
N VAL A 93 -4.53 -1.09 -6.34
CA VAL A 93 -3.79 -0.13 -7.17
C VAL A 93 -3.86 -0.57 -8.63
#